data_AF-A0A965VKN1-F1
#
_entry.id   AF-A0A965VKN1-F1
#
_cell.length_a   1.000
_cell.length_b   1.000
_cell.length_c   1.000
_cell.angle_alpha   90.00
_cell.angle_beta   90.00
_cell.angle_gamma   90.00
#
_symmetry.space_group_name_H-M   'P 1'
#
loop_
_entity.id
_entity.type
_entity.pdbx_description
1 polymer ?
#
loop_
_entity_poly.entity_id
_entity_poly.type
_entity_poly.pdbx_seq_one_letter_code
_entity_poly.pdbx_strand_id
1 'polypeptide(L)'
;TIITTDTIDETLFSQIRSDAQFNPHGLSAVTFDGTEYQIIKTHDPESLIHSLSFKPFKRVWVHTRNATTWARGITATHAFIQGDYIVFHNGVLSSSGAKQHPVDSMLLCDLLKYTSPANIQAMLNTLGETWANIMIVDTKLDRYYIIRQNSGSLHTDARGNFSTNSFSEISVPVGQNTSETFSLRPIPVPAPTQSPVFSHSSLFDRDTISDTWSRYYDPVNSDDILSETEILMLRDDPRMIANGPDFLDLVYDFGFEKRSPRSNDFYKLCNTKQRSQLRSIQRQAAKQYKRSAYLRKGA
;
A
#
# COMPACT_ATOMS: atom_id res chain seq x y z
N THR A 1 10.29 -10.65 2.17
CA THR A 1 9.68 -11.75 2.95
C THR A 1 8.36 -11.31 3.54
N ILE A 2 7.25 -12.01 3.23
CA ILE A 2 5.98 -11.92 3.98
C ILE A 2 6.14 -12.74 5.27
N ILE A 3 5.55 -12.35 6.40
CA ILE A 3 5.51 -13.16 7.64
C ILE A 3 4.10 -13.04 8.23
N THR A 4 3.47 -14.12 8.70
CA THR A 4 2.20 -14.02 9.46
C THR A 4 2.32 -14.65 10.84
N THR A 5 1.61 -14.08 11.80
CA THR A 5 1.49 -14.63 13.15
C THR A 5 0.23 -14.11 13.85
N ASP A 6 -0.28 -14.87 14.82
CA ASP A 6 -1.25 -14.42 15.84
C ASP A 6 -0.59 -14.11 17.20
N THR A 7 0.73 -14.30 17.33
CA THR A 7 1.56 -13.82 18.46
C THR A 7 2.49 -12.67 18.02
N ILE A 8 2.55 -11.61 18.81
CA ILE A 8 3.54 -10.54 18.67
C ILE A 8 4.55 -10.71 19.80
N ASP A 9 5.80 -11.04 19.45
CA ASP A 9 6.85 -11.38 20.40
C ASP A 9 8.25 -11.03 19.86
N GLU A 10 9.29 -11.13 20.70
CA GLU A 10 10.68 -10.80 20.30
C GLU A 10 11.24 -11.72 19.22
N THR A 11 10.67 -12.90 18.99
CA THR A 11 11.04 -13.74 17.83
C THR A 11 10.58 -13.05 16.55
N LEU A 12 9.33 -12.58 16.50
CA LEU A 12 8.81 -11.80 15.36
C LEU A 12 9.65 -10.53 15.15
N PHE A 13 9.94 -9.79 16.20
CA PHE A 13 10.74 -8.55 16.11
C PHE A 13 12.18 -8.83 15.64
N SER A 14 12.80 -9.92 16.10
CA SER A 14 14.10 -10.38 15.61
C SER A 14 14.06 -10.79 14.13
N GLN A 15 12.98 -11.43 13.68
CA GLN A 15 12.78 -11.79 12.28
C GLN A 15 12.56 -10.56 11.40
N ILE A 16 11.79 -9.56 11.84
CA ILE A 16 11.62 -8.27 11.16
C ILE A 16 12.98 -7.58 10.97
N ARG A 17 13.78 -7.48 12.04
CA ARG A 17 15.14 -6.90 12.01
C ARG A 17 16.06 -7.64 11.04
N SER A 18 16.02 -8.97 11.05
CA SER A 18 16.81 -9.83 10.16
C SER A 18 16.42 -9.65 8.69
N ASP A 19 15.12 -9.81 8.37
CA ASP A 19 14.65 -9.69 6.99
C ASP A 19 14.83 -8.28 6.41
N ALA A 20 14.75 -7.22 7.22
CA ALA A 20 15.00 -5.85 6.79
C ALA A 20 16.45 -5.62 6.31
N GLN A 21 17.45 -6.33 6.87
CA GLN A 21 18.84 -6.23 6.43
C GLN A 21 19.03 -6.76 4.99
N PHE A 22 18.31 -7.82 4.62
CA PHE A 22 18.35 -8.42 3.28
C PHE A 22 17.33 -7.79 2.30
N ASN A 23 16.33 -7.08 2.82
CA ASN A 23 15.24 -6.46 2.06
C ASN A 23 15.07 -4.97 2.44
N PRO A 24 16.07 -4.11 2.20
CA PRO A 24 16.11 -2.73 2.72
C PRO A 24 15.30 -1.72 1.87
N HIS A 25 14.48 -2.17 0.92
CA HIS A 25 13.78 -1.30 -0.03
C HIS A 25 12.31 -1.02 0.33
N GLY A 26 11.92 -1.36 1.56
CA GLY A 26 10.61 -1.08 2.14
C GLY A 26 10.15 -2.18 3.10
N LEU A 27 9.41 -1.79 4.13
CA LEU A 27 8.83 -2.67 5.13
C LEU A 27 7.35 -2.31 5.32
N SER A 28 6.53 -3.30 5.66
CA SER A 28 5.11 -3.12 5.94
C SER A 28 4.60 -4.15 6.93
N ALA A 29 3.48 -3.84 7.59
CA ALA A 29 2.59 -4.85 8.13
C ALA A 29 1.14 -4.49 7.82
N VAL A 30 0.37 -5.47 7.38
CA VAL A 30 -1.09 -5.44 7.53
C VAL A 30 -1.39 -6.01 8.91
N THR A 31 -2.31 -5.40 9.64
CA THR A 31 -2.72 -5.85 10.97
C THR A 31 -4.24 -5.93 11.04
N PHE A 32 -4.77 -6.84 11.86
CA PHE A 32 -6.20 -6.94 12.16
C PHE A 32 -6.39 -7.02 13.67
N ASP A 33 -7.21 -6.14 14.24
CA ASP A 33 -7.44 -6.05 15.70
C ASP A 33 -8.69 -6.80 16.20
N GLY A 34 -9.48 -7.36 15.28
CA GLY A 34 -10.78 -7.97 15.55
C GLY A 34 -11.95 -7.19 14.95
N THR A 35 -11.74 -5.94 14.54
CA THR A 35 -12.74 -5.05 13.95
C THR A 35 -12.30 -4.55 12.57
N GLU A 36 -11.07 -4.06 12.46
CA GLU A 36 -10.57 -3.37 11.27
C GLU A 36 -9.20 -3.88 10.81
N TYR A 37 -8.94 -3.74 9.50
CA TYR A 37 -7.63 -3.95 8.91
C TYR A 37 -6.89 -2.61 8.80
N GLN A 38 -5.64 -2.55 9.27
CA GLN A 38 -4.76 -1.39 9.11
C GLN A 38 -3.51 -1.79 8.33
N ILE A 39 -2.97 -0.90 7.49
CA ILE A 39 -1.71 -1.13 6.76
C ILE A 39 -0.66 -0.10 7.20
N ILE A 40 0.35 -0.56 7.93
CA ILE A 40 1.53 0.21 8.31
C ILE A 40 2.59 -0.02 7.22
N LYS A 41 3.23 1.04 6.73
CA LYS A 41 4.39 0.99 5.84
C LYS A 41 5.52 1.86 6.42
N THR A 42 6.77 1.52 6.14
CA THR A 42 7.97 2.24 6.63
C THR A 42 9.23 1.80 5.87
N HIS A 43 10.36 2.47 6.10
CA HIS A 43 11.71 1.97 5.76
C HIS A 43 12.54 1.60 6.99
N ASP A 44 12.04 1.89 8.20
CA ASP A 44 12.70 1.61 9.48
C ASP A 44 12.00 0.44 10.21
N PRO A 45 12.71 -0.65 10.55
CA PRO A 45 12.15 -1.77 11.31
C PRO A 45 11.72 -1.40 12.73
N GLU A 46 12.42 -0.50 13.42
CA GLU A 46 12.07 -0.18 14.81
C GLU A 46 10.77 0.63 14.91
N SER A 47 10.49 1.52 13.95
CA SER A 47 9.19 2.17 13.82
C SER A 47 8.03 1.18 13.62
N LEU A 48 8.23 0.09 12.85
CA LEU A 48 7.21 -0.96 12.76
C LEU A 48 7.07 -1.73 14.08
N ILE A 49 8.18 -2.13 14.69
CA ILE A 49 8.19 -2.90 15.94
C ILE A 49 7.55 -2.10 17.09
N HIS A 50 7.79 -0.78 17.15
CA HIS A 50 7.11 0.12 18.07
C HIS A 50 5.60 0.15 17.83
N SER A 51 5.18 0.28 16.57
CA SER A 51 3.76 0.26 16.19
C SER A 51 3.07 -1.07 16.55
N LEU A 52 3.74 -2.20 16.33
CA LEU A 52 3.25 -3.55 16.64
C LEU A 52 3.22 -3.86 18.15
N SER A 53 4.07 -3.22 18.95
CA SER A 53 4.10 -3.40 20.42
C SER A 53 3.11 -2.50 21.17
N PHE A 54 2.59 -1.45 20.54
CA PHE A 54 1.73 -0.47 21.22
C PHE A 54 0.23 -0.85 21.28
N LYS A 55 -0.31 -1.57 20.28
CA LYS A 55 -1.72 -2.00 20.21
C LYS A 55 -1.81 -3.53 20.15
N PRO A 56 -2.72 -4.18 20.91
CA PRO A 56 -2.93 -5.62 20.80
C PRO A 56 -3.68 -5.95 19.49
N PHE A 57 -2.97 -6.51 18.51
CA PHE A 57 -3.57 -7.06 17.30
C PHE A 57 -3.91 -8.55 17.47
N LYS A 58 -4.80 -9.07 16.62
CA LYS A 58 -5.21 -10.48 16.58
C LYS A 58 -4.50 -11.27 15.50
N ARG A 59 -4.10 -10.59 14.42
CA ARG A 59 -3.33 -11.15 13.30
C ARG A 59 -2.41 -10.05 12.75
N VAL A 60 -1.20 -10.41 12.36
CA VAL A 60 -0.22 -9.52 11.71
C VAL A 60 0.34 -10.22 10.50
N TRP A 61 0.40 -9.52 9.37
CA TRP A 61 1.03 -9.93 8.11
C TRP A 61 2.11 -8.91 7.72
N VAL A 62 3.35 -9.15 8.14
CA VAL A 62 4.52 -8.33 7.76
C VAL A 62 4.87 -8.59 6.29
N HIS A 63 5.42 -7.60 5.57
CA HIS A 63 6.22 -7.86 4.38
C HIS A 63 7.43 -6.93 4.24
N THR A 64 8.61 -7.52 4.01
CA THR A 64 9.88 -6.86 3.69
C THR A 64 10.16 -6.91 2.17
N ARG A 65 10.51 -5.77 1.55
CA ARG A 65 10.69 -5.61 0.09
C ARG A 65 12.16 -5.47 -0.28
N ASN A 66 12.61 -6.29 -1.22
CA ASN A 66 13.79 -5.99 -2.02
C ASN A 66 13.36 -5.57 -3.43
N ALA A 67 13.72 -4.35 -3.87
CA ALA A 67 13.23 -3.79 -5.12
C ALA A 67 14.05 -4.23 -6.32
N THR A 68 13.42 -4.96 -7.23
CA THR A 68 13.96 -5.31 -8.56
C THR A 68 13.63 -4.24 -9.62
N THR A 69 12.52 -3.51 -9.45
CA THR A 69 12.12 -2.41 -10.34
C THR A 69 12.78 -1.08 -9.95
N TRP A 70 12.68 -0.07 -10.83
CA TRP A 70 13.21 1.27 -10.57
C TRP A 70 12.40 2.07 -9.54
N ALA A 71 11.19 1.63 -9.18
CA ALA A 71 10.33 2.31 -8.20
C ALA A 71 10.79 2.05 -6.77
N ARG A 72 11.08 3.15 -6.06
CA ARG A 72 11.53 3.21 -4.67
C ARG A 72 10.60 4.13 -3.89
N GLY A 73 10.50 3.94 -2.59
CA GLY A 73 9.60 4.71 -1.73
C GLY A 73 8.63 3.82 -0.97
N ILE A 74 7.89 4.45 -0.07
CA ILE A 74 6.93 3.79 0.82
C ILE A 74 5.67 3.34 0.05
N THR A 75 5.21 4.17 -0.89
CA THR A 75 4.17 3.90 -1.89
C THR A 75 4.47 2.65 -2.72
N ALA A 76 5.72 2.47 -3.14
CA ALA A 76 6.19 1.30 -3.90
C ALA A 76 6.33 0.01 -3.06
N THR A 77 5.97 0.04 -1.77
CA THR A 77 6.05 -1.12 -0.86
C THR A 77 4.68 -1.78 -0.73
N HIS A 78 4.66 -3.10 -0.62
CA HIS A 78 3.47 -3.89 -0.23
C HIS A 78 2.90 -3.42 1.14
N ALA A 79 1.70 -3.86 1.54
CA ALA A 79 0.70 -4.47 0.68
C ALA A 79 0.05 -3.44 -0.27
N PHE A 80 -0.55 -3.92 -1.35
CA PHE A 80 -1.41 -3.12 -2.23
C PHE A 80 -2.88 -3.49 -1.99
N ILE A 81 -3.79 -2.53 -2.10
CA ILE A 81 -5.23 -2.74 -1.92
C ILE A 81 -5.90 -2.82 -3.30
N GLN A 82 -6.85 -3.74 -3.46
CA GLN A 82 -7.78 -3.77 -4.58
C GLN A 82 -9.18 -4.16 -4.09
N GLY A 83 -9.98 -3.15 -3.74
CA GLY A 83 -11.28 -3.38 -3.09
C GLY A 83 -11.10 -4.16 -1.80
N ASP A 84 -11.79 -5.30 -1.68
CA ASP A 84 -11.76 -6.15 -0.48
C ASP A 84 -10.46 -6.95 -0.30
N TYR A 85 -9.51 -6.83 -1.24
CA TYR A 85 -8.29 -7.63 -1.32
C TYR A 85 -7.04 -6.85 -0.95
N ILE A 86 -6.22 -7.41 -0.03
CA ILE A 86 -4.92 -6.87 0.36
C ILE A 86 -3.81 -7.81 -0.14
N VAL A 87 -2.94 -7.33 -1.03
CA VAL A 87 -2.04 -8.12 -1.87
C VAL A 87 -0.57 -7.95 -1.49
N PHE A 88 0.13 -9.07 -1.33
CA PHE A 88 1.59 -9.16 -1.21
C PHE A 88 2.16 -10.03 -2.35
N HIS A 89 3.35 -9.67 -2.84
CA HIS A 89 4.09 -10.45 -3.83
C HIS A 89 5.57 -10.58 -3.45
N ASN A 90 6.12 -11.78 -3.60
CA ASN A 90 7.54 -12.08 -3.49
C ASN A 90 7.99 -12.83 -4.76
N GLY A 91 8.64 -12.12 -5.68
CA GLY A 91 8.94 -12.61 -7.02
C GLY A 91 9.27 -11.49 -8.00
N VAL A 92 9.17 -11.79 -9.29
CA VAL A 92 9.27 -10.82 -10.40
C VAL A 92 8.24 -11.15 -11.47
N LEU A 93 7.35 -10.20 -11.77
CA LEU A 93 6.46 -10.24 -12.92
C LEU A 93 7.14 -9.52 -14.10
N SER A 94 7.08 -10.15 -15.27
CA SER A 94 7.98 -9.92 -16.40
C SER A 94 7.25 -9.73 -17.74
N SER A 95 5.93 -9.94 -17.76
CA SER A 95 5.06 -9.74 -18.93
C SER A 95 5.02 -8.28 -19.38
N SER A 96 4.51 -8.06 -20.60
CA SER A 96 4.25 -6.72 -21.13
C SER A 96 3.20 -5.94 -20.32
N GLY A 97 2.38 -6.61 -19.50
CA GLY A 97 1.49 -5.97 -18.53
C GLY A 97 2.27 -5.45 -17.32
N ALA A 98 3.03 -6.31 -16.64
CA ALA A 98 3.82 -5.96 -15.46
C ALA A 98 4.76 -4.77 -15.72
N LYS A 99 5.36 -4.71 -16.91
CA LYS A 99 6.26 -3.64 -17.37
C LYS A 99 5.60 -2.26 -17.58
N GLN A 100 4.27 -2.15 -17.51
CA GLN A 100 3.55 -0.87 -17.56
C GLN A 100 3.39 -0.21 -16.18
N HIS A 101 3.62 -0.96 -15.10
CA HIS A 101 3.51 -0.45 -13.72
C HIS A 101 4.88 -0.02 -13.14
N PRO A 102 4.92 0.94 -12.20
CA PRO A 102 6.14 1.27 -11.46
C PRO A 102 6.68 0.10 -10.62
N VAL A 103 5.76 -0.65 -10.01
CA VAL A 103 6.04 -1.92 -9.32
C VAL A 103 5.29 -3.02 -10.07
N ASP A 104 6.01 -4.05 -10.47
CA ASP A 104 5.55 -5.17 -11.27
C ASP A 104 4.33 -5.88 -10.66
N SER A 105 4.30 -6.03 -9.33
CA SER A 105 3.18 -6.63 -8.59
C SER A 105 1.88 -5.82 -8.57
N MET A 106 1.89 -4.55 -9.00
CA MET A 106 0.64 -3.78 -9.17
C MET A 106 -0.25 -4.40 -10.27
N LEU A 107 0.32 -5.17 -11.21
CA LEU A 107 -0.44 -5.98 -12.16
C LEU A 107 -1.45 -6.89 -11.45
N LEU A 108 -1.13 -7.42 -10.27
CA LEU A 108 -2.02 -8.32 -9.53
C LEU A 108 -3.30 -7.61 -9.07
N CYS A 109 -3.22 -6.31 -8.76
CA CYS A 109 -4.38 -5.49 -8.46
C CYS A 109 -5.22 -5.26 -9.73
N ASP A 110 -4.59 -4.99 -10.87
CA ASP A 110 -5.31 -4.89 -12.15
C ASP A 110 -5.98 -6.22 -12.56
N LEU A 111 -5.39 -7.38 -12.31
CA LEU A 111 -6.03 -8.67 -12.53
C LEU A 111 -7.26 -8.87 -11.62
N LEU A 112 -7.15 -8.51 -10.34
CA LEU A 112 -8.24 -8.61 -9.36
C LEU A 112 -9.44 -7.68 -9.62
N LYS A 113 -9.31 -6.69 -10.52
CA LYS A 113 -10.47 -5.92 -11.04
C LYS A 113 -11.39 -6.75 -11.94
N TYR A 114 -10.88 -7.84 -12.51
CA TYR A 114 -11.57 -8.65 -13.50
C TYR A 114 -11.76 -10.12 -13.10
N THR A 115 -11.22 -10.55 -11.96
CA THR A 115 -11.33 -11.94 -11.49
C THR A 115 -11.24 -12.08 -9.97
N SER A 116 -11.71 -13.22 -9.45
CA SER A 116 -11.48 -13.61 -8.06
C SER A 116 -10.05 -14.15 -7.85
N PRO A 117 -9.49 -14.08 -6.62
CA PRO A 117 -8.15 -14.57 -6.31
C PRO A 117 -7.85 -16.01 -6.78
N ALA A 118 -8.84 -16.90 -6.73
CA ALA A 118 -8.70 -18.30 -7.11
C ALA A 118 -8.27 -18.55 -8.58
N ASN A 119 -8.51 -17.57 -9.46
CA ASN A 119 -8.16 -17.66 -10.88
C ASN A 119 -6.80 -17.02 -11.21
N ILE A 120 -6.19 -16.29 -10.27
CA ILE A 120 -4.98 -15.49 -10.52
C ILE A 120 -3.82 -16.37 -11.02
N GLN A 121 -3.69 -17.60 -10.50
CA GLN A 121 -2.70 -18.56 -11.01
C GLN A 121 -2.89 -18.87 -12.51
N ALA A 122 -4.13 -19.11 -12.96
CA ALA A 122 -4.41 -19.41 -14.35
C ALA A 122 -4.11 -18.21 -15.26
N MET A 123 -4.41 -16.98 -14.81
CA MET A 123 -4.05 -15.76 -15.53
C MET A 123 -2.54 -15.57 -15.64
N LEU A 124 -1.79 -15.80 -14.56
CA LEU A 124 -0.32 -15.75 -14.57
C LEU A 124 0.28 -16.79 -15.51
N ASN A 125 -0.26 -18.02 -15.54
CA ASN A 125 0.13 -19.05 -16.50
C ASN A 125 -0.09 -18.58 -17.96
N THR A 126 -1.24 -17.95 -18.25
CA THR A 126 -1.55 -17.38 -19.57
C THR A 126 -0.64 -16.21 -19.95
N LEU A 127 -0.17 -15.44 -18.96
CA LEU A 127 0.77 -14.31 -19.15
C LEU A 127 2.25 -14.76 -19.20
N GLY A 128 2.55 -16.04 -18.97
CA GLY A 128 3.91 -16.58 -18.92
C GLY A 128 4.69 -16.27 -17.63
N GLU A 129 4.00 -15.83 -16.57
CA GLU A 129 4.62 -15.37 -15.33
C GLU A 129 4.97 -16.54 -14.41
N THR A 130 6.26 -16.89 -14.35
CA THR A 130 6.75 -18.12 -13.69
C THR A 130 7.44 -17.89 -12.35
N TRP A 131 7.70 -16.63 -11.97
CA TRP A 131 8.46 -16.26 -10.78
C TRP A 131 7.64 -15.48 -9.76
N ALA A 132 6.46 -15.99 -9.40
CA ALA A 132 5.54 -15.35 -8.48
C ALA A 132 5.21 -16.23 -7.27
N ASN A 133 5.38 -15.68 -6.07
CA ASN A 133 4.76 -16.16 -4.85
C ASN A 133 3.87 -15.05 -4.32
N ILE A 134 2.57 -15.30 -4.24
CA ILE A 134 1.55 -14.26 -4.01
C ILE A 134 0.71 -14.65 -2.82
N MET A 135 0.41 -13.65 -2.00
CA MET A 135 -0.57 -13.75 -0.93
C MET A 135 -1.63 -12.66 -1.09
N ILE A 136 -2.91 -13.03 -0.96
CA ILE A 136 -4.04 -12.08 -1.01
C ILE A 136 -4.92 -12.30 0.23
N VAL A 137 -5.09 -11.30 1.09
CA VAL A 137 -6.08 -11.33 2.18
C VAL A 137 -7.42 -10.84 1.65
N ASP A 138 -8.46 -11.64 1.82
CA ASP A 138 -9.86 -11.30 1.57
C ASP A 138 -10.48 -10.81 2.88
N THR A 139 -10.66 -9.49 2.98
CA THR A 139 -11.06 -8.80 4.21
C THR A 139 -12.53 -8.99 4.58
N LYS A 140 -13.37 -9.45 3.64
CA LYS A 140 -14.81 -9.73 3.88
C LYS A 140 -15.10 -11.17 4.25
N LEU A 141 -14.29 -12.12 3.77
CA LEU A 141 -14.57 -13.57 3.90
C LEU A 141 -13.52 -14.31 4.75
N ASP A 142 -12.74 -13.57 5.54
CA ASP A 142 -11.81 -14.04 6.59
C ASP A 142 -10.87 -15.16 6.13
N ARG A 143 -10.09 -14.90 5.07
CA ARG A 143 -9.14 -15.85 4.45
C ARG A 143 -7.92 -15.12 3.88
N TYR A 144 -6.68 -15.66 4.00
CA TYR A 144 -5.63 -15.35 3.00
C TYR A 144 -5.93 -16.15 1.71
N TYR A 145 -5.04 -16.14 0.74
CA TYR A 145 -5.04 -16.95 -0.48
C TYR A 145 -3.57 -17.10 -0.83
N ILE A 146 -3.14 -18.28 -1.29
CA ILE A 146 -1.79 -18.44 -1.83
C ILE A 146 -1.86 -18.88 -3.26
N ILE A 147 -1.18 -18.12 -4.12
CA ILE A 147 -0.86 -18.48 -5.49
C ILE A 147 0.64 -18.69 -5.59
N ARG A 148 1.04 -19.85 -6.12
CA ARG A 148 2.44 -20.22 -6.33
C ARG A 148 2.71 -20.55 -7.78
N GLN A 149 3.78 -19.99 -8.30
CA GLN A 149 4.41 -20.39 -9.55
C GLN A 149 5.65 -21.27 -9.27
N ASN A 150 6.46 -21.53 -10.28
CA ASN A 150 7.60 -22.46 -10.24
C ASN A 150 8.76 -22.06 -9.28
N SER A 151 8.74 -20.87 -8.67
CA SER A 151 9.88 -20.32 -7.92
C SER A 151 9.77 -20.42 -6.40
N GLY A 152 10.81 -20.93 -5.73
CA GLY A 152 10.99 -20.85 -4.28
C GLY A 152 10.09 -21.78 -3.46
N SER A 153 9.82 -21.41 -2.20
CA SER A 153 8.89 -22.07 -1.29
C SER A 153 8.06 -21.06 -0.50
N LEU A 154 6.83 -21.45 -0.14
CA LEU A 154 5.99 -20.78 0.85
C LEU A 154 5.55 -21.82 1.88
N HIS A 155 5.45 -21.40 3.15
CA HIS A 155 5.21 -22.28 4.29
C HIS A 155 4.09 -21.75 5.17
N THR A 156 3.37 -22.65 5.83
CA THR A 156 2.19 -22.34 6.66
C THR A 156 2.33 -22.98 8.05
N ASP A 157 1.64 -22.43 9.05
CA ASP A 157 1.68 -22.85 10.47
C ASP A 157 0.92 -24.15 10.79
N ALA A 158 0.51 -24.92 9.77
CA ALA A 158 -0.38 -26.09 9.88
C ALA A 158 -1.78 -25.81 10.50
N ARG A 159 -2.15 -24.55 10.78
CA ARG A 159 -3.41 -24.16 11.45
C ARG A 159 -4.20 -23.09 10.69
N GLY A 160 -3.60 -22.39 9.73
CA GLY A 160 -4.26 -21.38 8.89
C GLY A 160 -3.67 -19.96 8.93
N ASN A 161 -2.36 -19.78 9.16
CA ASN A 161 -1.66 -18.49 9.05
C ASN A 161 -0.49 -18.52 8.04
N PHE A 162 -0.22 -17.35 7.41
CA PHE A 162 0.15 -17.23 5.99
C PHE A 162 1.57 -16.58 5.71
N SER A 163 2.14 -16.56 4.49
CA SER A 163 3.50 -17.18 4.30
C SER A 163 4.74 -16.41 3.73
N THR A 164 5.90 -16.44 4.40
CA THR A 164 7.29 -16.70 3.87
C THR A 164 8.32 -16.80 5.02
N ASN A 165 9.49 -17.42 4.75
CA ASN A 165 10.48 -17.90 5.74
C ASN A 165 9.89 -18.89 6.77
N SER A 166 10.68 -19.90 7.16
CA SER A 166 10.29 -20.85 8.20
C SER A 166 10.52 -20.22 9.57
N PHE A 167 9.44 -19.82 10.23
CA PHE A 167 9.44 -19.10 11.50
C PHE A 167 8.56 -19.83 12.53
N SER A 168 9.12 -20.17 13.69
CA SER A 168 8.43 -20.97 14.72
C SER A 168 7.87 -22.30 14.14
N GLU A 169 6.64 -22.70 14.49
CA GLU A 169 5.98 -23.94 14.03
C GLU A 169 5.66 -24.02 12.52
N ILE A 170 5.96 -22.98 11.74
CA ILE A 170 5.69 -22.90 10.30
C ILE A 170 6.47 -23.99 9.53
N SER A 171 5.72 -24.98 9.02
CA SER A 171 6.28 -26.28 8.58
C SER A 171 5.52 -26.97 7.44
N VAL A 172 4.31 -26.53 7.07
CA VAL A 172 3.56 -27.12 5.95
C VAL A 172 3.82 -26.32 4.66
N PRO A 173 4.52 -26.87 3.66
CA PRO A 173 4.84 -26.17 2.41
C PRO A 173 3.66 -26.19 1.45
N VAL A 174 3.44 -25.07 0.75
CA VAL A 174 2.45 -24.96 -0.33
C VAL A 174 3.07 -25.40 -1.67
N GLY A 175 2.31 -26.13 -2.49
CA GLY A 175 2.78 -26.71 -3.76
C GLY A 175 3.30 -25.68 -4.77
N GLN A 176 4.14 -26.11 -5.71
CA GLN A 176 4.45 -25.27 -6.88
C GLN A 176 3.31 -25.40 -7.90
N ASN A 177 3.00 -24.29 -8.59
CA ASN A 177 1.90 -24.22 -9.56
C ASN A 177 0.54 -24.58 -8.95
N THR A 178 0.23 -24.02 -7.78
CA THR A 178 -1.07 -24.16 -7.11
C THR A 178 -1.71 -22.80 -6.79
N SER A 179 -3.03 -22.82 -6.58
CA SER A 179 -3.82 -21.73 -6.01
C SER A 179 -4.68 -22.31 -4.90
N GLU A 180 -4.26 -22.12 -3.65
CA GLU A 180 -4.87 -22.75 -2.50
C GLU A 180 -5.65 -21.72 -1.66
N THR A 181 -6.74 -22.16 -1.02
CA THR A 181 -7.66 -21.35 -0.21
C THR A 181 -7.82 -21.99 1.16
N PHE A 182 -7.49 -21.26 2.23
CA PHE A 182 -7.55 -21.68 3.64
C PHE A 182 -8.35 -20.61 4.39
N SER A 183 -9.17 -20.99 5.36
CA SER A 183 -9.81 -20.03 6.27
C SER A 183 -8.78 -19.44 7.23
N LEU A 184 -8.90 -18.15 7.57
CA LEU A 184 -8.18 -17.61 8.72
C LEU A 184 -8.73 -18.24 10.00
N ARG A 185 -7.87 -18.44 10.99
CA ARG A 185 -8.25 -18.95 12.32
C ARG A 185 -9.34 -18.04 12.92
N PRO A 186 -10.53 -18.56 13.28
CA PRO A 186 -11.56 -17.77 13.96
C PRO A 186 -11.02 -17.20 15.26
N ILE A 187 -11.05 -15.88 15.41
CA ILE A 187 -10.64 -15.20 16.64
C ILE A 187 -11.75 -15.38 17.67
N PRO A 188 -11.46 -15.88 18.89
CA PRO A 188 -12.45 -15.90 19.95
C PRO A 188 -12.86 -14.47 20.29
N VAL A 189 -14.09 -14.10 19.94
CA VAL A 189 -14.72 -12.86 20.40
C VAL A 189 -14.79 -12.95 21.92
N PRO A 190 -14.21 -11.98 22.68
CA PRO A 190 -14.36 -11.96 24.12
C PRO A 190 -15.85 -11.91 24.46
N ALA A 191 -16.32 -12.82 25.33
CA ALA A 191 -17.72 -12.85 25.75
C ALA A 191 -18.09 -11.43 26.27
N PRO A 192 -19.22 -10.85 25.82
CA PRO A 192 -19.48 -9.42 25.95
C PRO A 192 -19.48 -9.00 27.42
N THR A 193 -18.40 -8.33 27.82
CA THR A 193 -18.25 -7.75 29.15
C THR A 193 -19.26 -6.61 29.24
N GLN A 194 -20.27 -6.78 30.10
CA GLN A 194 -21.40 -5.85 30.20
C GLN A 194 -20.92 -4.45 30.55
N SER A 195 -20.74 -3.63 29.52
CA SER A 195 -20.29 -2.25 29.64
C SER A 195 -21.52 -1.36 29.88
N PRO A 196 -21.44 -0.36 30.78
CA PRO A 196 -22.60 0.43 31.15
C PRO A 196 -23.16 1.20 29.96
N VAL A 197 -24.49 1.16 29.80
CA VAL A 197 -25.20 1.83 28.71
C VAL A 197 -25.14 3.34 28.91
N PHE A 198 -24.44 4.03 28.01
CA PHE A 198 -24.50 5.48 27.87
C PHE A 198 -25.21 5.85 26.57
N SER A 199 -26.35 6.53 26.69
CA SER A 199 -27.14 7.03 25.58
C SER A 199 -26.80 8.50 25.30
N HIS A 200 -26.42 8.81 24.06
CA HIS A 200 -26.38 10.19 23.57
C HIS A 200 -27.04 10.32 22.20
N SER A 201 -27.66 11.47 21.98
CA SER A 201 -28.59 11.77 20.88
C SER A 201 -27.88 12.31 19.64
N SER A 202 -28.46 12.03 18.47
CA SER A 202 -28.13 12.71 17.22
C SER A 202 -28.52 14.19 17.24
N LEU A 203 -27.80 15.03 16.47
CA LEU A 203 -28.31 16.25 15.81
C LEU A 203 -27.23 16.96 14.98
N PHE A 204 -27.38 16.99 13.65
CA PHE A 204 -27.44 18.19 12.78
C PHE A 204 -26.93 17.96 11.34
N ASP A 205 -27.81 18.17 10.36
CA ASP A 205 -27.44 18.50 8.98
C ASP A 205 -26.98 19.96 8.85
N ARG A 206 -26.09 20.23 7.89
CA ARG A 206 -26.16 21.42 7.00
C ARG A 206 -25.10 21.41 5.89
N ASP A 207 -25.56 21.39 4.64
CA ASP A 207 -24.74 21.71 3.47
C ASP A 207 -24.31 23.19 3.44
N THR A 208 -23.12 23.49 2.92
CA THR A 208 -22.88 24.70 2.09
C THR A 208 -21.53 24.67 1.36
N ILE A 209 -21.51 25.08 0.09
CA ILE A 209 -20.35 25.62 -0.66
C ILE A 209 -19.09 24.71 -0.69
N SER A 210 -19.24 23.44 -1.05
CA SER A 210 -18.11 22.54 -1.45
C SER A 210 -18.10 22.20 -2.96
N ASP A 211 -19.15 22.61 -3.66
CA ASP A 211 -19.69 21.92 -4.84
C ASP A 211 -18.97 22.22 -6.19
N THR A 212 -17.64 22.23 -6.16
CA THR A 212 -16.78 22.32 -7.36
C THR A 212 -15.47 21.53 -7.23
N TRP A 213 -15.12 21.05 -6.03
CA TRP A 213 -13.96 20.15 -5.82
C TRP A 213 -14.33 18.66 -5.96
N SER A 214 -15.54 18.27 -5.54
CA SER A 214 -16.09 16.90 -5.51
C SER A 214 -16.27 16.22 -6.88
N ARG A 215 -15.72 16.79 -7.96
CA ARG A 215 -15.80 16.26 -9.34
C ARG A 215 -14.48 15.68 -9.88
N TYR A 216 -13.39 15.79 -9.12
CA TYR A 216 -12.09 15.23 -9.51
C TYR A 216 -11.45 14.33 -8.44
N TYR A 217 -11.87 14.46 -7.18
CA TYR A 217 -11.55 13.53 -6.10
C TYR A 217 -12.85 13.21 -5.36
N ASP A 218 -13.08 11.94 -5.09
CA ASP A 218 -14.13 11.46 -4.18
C ASP A 218 -13.50 11.29 -2.78
N PRO A 219 -13.80 12.18 -1.81
CA PRO A 219 -13.20 12.12 -0.49
C PRO A 219 -13.71 10.95 0.37
N VAL A 220 -14.61 10.11 -0.16
CA VAL A 220 -15.15 8.92 0.53
C VAL A 220 -14.41 7.63 0.13
N ASN A 221 -13.65 7.62 -0.98
CA ASN A 221 -13.07 6.39 -1.56
C ASN A 221 -11.63 6.54 -2.10
N SER A 222 -10.81 7.43 -1.55
CA SER A 222 -9.38 7.55 -1.90
C SER A 222 -8.46 7.31 -0.69
N ASP A 223 -7.81 6.15 -0.63
CA ASP A 223 -6.94 5.75 0.49
C ASP A 223 -5.62 6.57 0.60
N ASP A 224 -5.24 7.31 -0.44
CA ASP A 224 -4.04 8.18 -0.48
C ASP A 224 -4.30 9.60 0.09
N ILE A 225 -5.14 9.74 1.11
CA ILE A 225 -5.24 10.99 1.88
C ILE A 225 -4.05 11.06 2.84
N LEU A 226 -3.05 11.90 2.49
CA LEU A 226 -2.02 12.36 3.43
C LEU A 226 -2.71 12.84 4.72
N SER A 227 -2.27 12.33 5.88
CA SER A 227 -2.86 12.72 7.16
C SER A 227 -2.74 14.23 7.39
N GLU A 228 -3.63 14.83 8.19
CA GLU A 228 -3.57 16.28 8.47
C GLU A 228 -2.19 16.68 9.03
N THR A 229 -1.56 15.81 9.82
CA THR A 229 -0.17 15.94 10.30
C THR A 229 0.85 15.96 9.16
N GLU A 230 0.77 15.05 8.18
CA GLU A 230 1.67 15.03 7.02
C GLU A 230 1.45 16.24 6.10
N ILE A 231 0.20 16.64 5.89
CA ILE A 231 -0.15 17.86 5.15
C ILE A 231 0.47 19.09 5.84
N LEU A 232 0.43 19.17 7.17
CA LEU A 232 1.09 20.23 7.95
C LEU A 232 2.62 20.17 7.83
N MET A 233 3.24 18.99 8.02
CA MET A 233 4.69 18.83 7.91
C MET A 233 5.23 19.19 6.51
N LEU A 234 4.56 18.73 5.44
CA LEU A 234 4.93 19.02 4.05
C LEU A 234 4.60 20.46 3.64
N ARG A 235 3.64 21.11 4.31
CA ARG A 235 3.32 22.54 4.16
C ARG A 235 4.37 23.43 4.81
N ASP A 236 4.88 23.03 5.96
CA ASP A 236 5.78 23.82 6.80
C ASP A 236 7.26 23.61 6.48
N ASP A 237 7.68 22.43 5.97
CA ASP A 237 9.00 22.26 5.33
C ASP A 237 8.95 21.67 3.91
N PRO A 238 8.80 22.53 2.88
CA PRO A 238 8.87 22.12 1.48
C PRO A 238 10.21 21.51 1.02
N ARG A 239 11.26 21.47 1.88
CA ARG A 239 12.50 20.73 1.59
C ARG A 239 12.26 19.21 1.61
N MET A 240 11.25 18.72 2.32
CA MET A 240 10.87 17.30 2.27
C MET A 240 10.38 16.93 0.86
N ILE A 241 9.47 17.74 0.30
CA ILE A 241 8.99 17.59 -1.09
C ILE A 241 10.16 17.69 -2.08
N ALA A 242 11.11 18.61 -1.85
CA ALA A 242 12.29 18.77 -2.70
C ALA A 242 13.32 17.61 -2.61
N ASN A 243 13.16 16.65 -1.70
CA ASN A 243 14.05 15.48 -1.58
C ASN A 243 13.32 14.12 -1.68
N GLY A 244 11.99 14.11 -1.71
CA GLY A 244 11.19 12.89 -1.84
C GLY A 244 11.37 12.19 -3.21
N PRO A 245 11.13 10.86 -3.28
CA PRO A 245 11.12 10.14 -4.54
C PRO A 245 9.98 10.61 -5.46
N ASP A 246 8.83 10.92 -4.87
CA ASP A 246 7.56 11.24 -5.54
C ASP A 246 7.45 12.74 -5.90
N PHE A 247 8.58 13.37 -6.28
CA PHE A 247 8.71 14.81 -6.56
C PHE A 247 7.74 15.33 -7.64
N LEU A 248 7.28 14.48 -8.54
CA LEU A 248 6.36 14.88 -9.62
C LEU A 248 4.93 15.07 -9.12
N ASP A 249 4.47 14.15 -8.29
CA ASP A 249 3.08 14.06 -7.85
C ASP A 249 2.83 15.11 -6.76
N LEU A 250 3.74 15.20 -5.78
CA LEU A 250 3.78 16.27 -4.78
C LEU A 250 3.91 17.69 -5.38
N VAL A 251 4.37 17.83 -6.63
CA VAL A 251 4.37 19.13 -7.35
C VAL A 251 2.97 19.53 -7.84
N TYR A 252 2.11 18.57 -8.16
CA TYR A 252 0.71 18.81 -8.47
C TYR A 252 -0.14 18.98 -7.20
N ASP A 253 0.02 18.10 -6.22
CA ASP A 253 -0.80 18.09 -4.99
C ASP A 253 -0.66 19.40 -4.20
N PHE A 254 0.57 19.91 -4.08
CA PHE A 254 0.84 21.17 -3.37
C PHE A 254 0.72 22.43 -4.26
N GLY A 255 0.29 22.28 -5.52
CA GLY A 255 -0.03 23.37 -6.45
C GLY A 255 1.19 24.14 -6.97
N PHE A 256 2.34 23.48 -7.09
CA PHE A 256 3.59 24.09 -7.58
C PHE A 256 3.69 24.15 -9.11
N GLU A 257 2.80 23.46 -9.83
CA GLU A 257 2.61 23.57 -11.29
C GLU A 257 2.11 24.95 -11.71
N LYS A 258 1.43 25.68 -10.81
CA LYS A 258 1.10 27.10 -10.91
C LYS A 258 2.28 27.95 -10.46
N ARG A 259 2.55 29.03 -11.20
CA ARG A 259 3.50 30.08 -10.75
C ARG A 259 2.85 30.95 -9.69
N SER A 260 3.43 30.94 -8.51
CA SER A 260 3.02 31.69 -7.32
C SER A 260 4.27 32.06 -6.50
N PRO A 261 4.19 32.97 -5.51
CA PRO A 261 5.31 33.20 -4.58
C PRO A 261 5.79 31.90 -3.93
N ARG A 262 4.87 31.10 -3.38
CA ARG A 262 5.15 29.76 -2.78
C ARG A 262 5.91 28.83 -3.73
N SER A 263 5.54 28.80 -5.01
CA SER A 263 6.21 28.00 -6.05
C SER A 263 7.59 28.55 -6.43
N ASN A 264 7.78 29.88 -6.42
CA ASN A 264 9.09 30.50 -6.60
C ASN A 264 10.05 30.21 -5.44
N ASP A 265 9.53 30.11 -4.21
CA ASP A 265 10.34 29.75 -3.03
C ASP A 265 10.68 28.26 -3.01
N PHE A 266 9.72 27.37 -3.29
CA PHE A 266 9.98 25.95 -3.51
C PHE A 266 11.02 25.69 -4.62
N TYR A 267 10.98 26.48 -5.72
CA TYR A 267 11.99 26.42 -6.78
C TYR A 267 13.42 26.74 -6.30
N LYS A 268 13.59 27.57 -5.26
CA LYS A 268 14.90 27.84 -4.65
C LYS A 268 15.44 26.59 -3.91
N LEU A 269 14.56 25.83 -3.27
CA LEU A 269 14.92 24.62 -2.51
C LEU A 269 15.27 23.42 -3.43
N CYS A 270 14.66 23.35 -4.60
CA CYS A 270 14.94 22.33 -5.62
C CYS A 270 16.41 22.33 -6.10
N ASN A 271 16.98 21.15 -6.37
CA ASN A 271 18.27 20.99 -7.05
C ASN A 271 18.17 21.26 -8.58
N THR A 272 19.30 21.29 -9.29
CA THR A 272 19.36 21.62 -10.73
C THR A 272 18.48 20.72 -11.62
N LYS A 273 18.39 19.42 -11.33
CA LYS A 273 17.56 18.45 -12.08
C LYS A 273 16.07 18.73 -11.84
N GLN A 274 15.68 18.87 -10.58
CA GLN A 274 14.31 19.19 -10.15
C GLN A 274 13.84 20.56 -10.67
N ARG A 275 14.70 21.58 -10.62
CA ARG A 275 14.46 22.90 -11.23
C ARG A 275 14.19 22.81 -12.74
N SER A 276 14.74 21.82 -13.44
CA SER A 276 14.44 21.56 -14.85
C SER A 276 13.08 20.87 -15.02
N GLN A 277 12.80 19.85 -14.20
CA GLN A 277 11.51 19.13 -14.19
C GLN A 277 10.33 20.07 -13.87
N LEU A 278 10.41 20.85 -12.78
CA LEU A 278 9.41 21.83 -12.38
C LEU A 278 9.18 22.91 -13.45
N ARG A 279 10.24 23.37 -14.13
CA ARG A 279 10.10 24.28 -15.29
C ARG A 279 9.38 23.62 -16.48
N SER A 280 9.54 22.31 -16.68
CA SER A 280 8.82 21.56 -17.72
C SER A 280 7.32 21.47 -17.39
N ILE A 281 7.01 21.05 -16.16
CA ILE A 281 5.64 20.94 -15.62
C ILE A 281 4.89 22.27 -15.73
N GLN A 282 5.47 23.36 -15.21
CA GLN A 282 4.88 24.72 -15.31
C GLN A 282 4.64 25.16 -16.76
N ARG A 283 5.51 24.76 -17.71
CA ARG A 283 5.32 25.05 -19.14
C ARG A 283 4.19 24.22 -19.76
N GLN A 284 4.01 22.96 -19.34
CA GLN A 284 2.93 22.09 -19.80
C GLN A 284 1.57 22.57 -19.26
N ALA A 285 1.47 22.81 -17.94
CA ALA A 285 0.29 23.38 -17.31
C ALA A 285 -0.11 24.72 -17.96
N ALA A 286 0.84 25.66 -18.15
CA ALA A 286 0.56 26.94 -18.80
C ALA A 286 0.08 26.80 -20.27
N LYS A 287 0.47 25.75 -21.00
CA LYS A 287 -0.08 25.43 -22.33
C LYS A 287 -1.52 24.91 -22.23
N GLN A 288 -1.80 24.02 -21.28
CA GLN A 288 -3.15 23.49 -21.04
C GLN A 288 -4.13 24.61 -20.64
N TYR A 289 -3.79 25.45 -19.65
CA TYR A 289 -4.63 26.60 -19.26
C TYR A 289 -4.93 27.54 -20.44
N LYS A 290 -3.94 27.84 -21.30
CA LYS A 290 -4.16 28.64 -22.52
C LYS A 290 -5.11 27.95 -23.52
N ARG A 291 -4.99 26.63 -23.72
CA ARG A 291 -5.89 25.87 -24.60
C ARG A 291 -7.33 25.89 -24.08
N SER A 292 -7.52 25.66 -22.78
CA SER A 292 -8.84 25.68 -22.14
C SER A 292 -9.47 27.09 -22.14
N ALA A 293 -8.67 28.14 -21.95
CA ALA A 293 -9.13 29.53 -22.03
C ALA A 293 -9.50 29.96 -23.47
N TYR A 294 -8.84 29.40 -24.50
CA TYR A 294 -9.21 29.63 -25.90
C TYR A 294 -10.54 28.95 -26.24
N LEU A 295 -10.72 27.69 -25.85
CA LEU A 295 -11.97 26.94 -26.09
C LEU A 295 -13.18 27.61 -25.42
N ARG A 296 -13.02 28.15 -24.21
CA ARG A 296 -14.06 28.95 -23.50
C ARG A 296 -14.32 30.36 -24.08
N LYS A 297 -13.75 30.69 -25.24
CA LYS A 297 -14.02 31.93 -26.00
C LYS A 297 -14.48 31.68 -27.44
N GLY A 298 -14.60 30.41 -27.84
CA GLY A 298 -15.12 29.97 -29.14
C GLY A 298 -16.45 29.22 -29.03
N ALA A 299 -17.11 29.34 -27.89
CA ALA A 299 -18.42 28.81 -27.52
C ALA A 299 -19.11 29.85 -26.63
#